data_AF-A0A3D5X4R6-F1
#
_entry.id   AF-A0A3D5X4R6-F1
#
_cell.length_a   1.000
_cell.length_b   1.000
_cell.length_c   1.000
_cell.angle_alpha   90.00
_cell.angle_beta   90.00
_cell.angle_gamma   90.00
#
_symmetry.space_group_name_H-M   'P 1'
#
loop_
_entity.id
_entity.type
_entity.pdbx_description
1 polymer ?
#
loop_
_entity_poly.entity_id
_entity_poly.type
_entity_poly.pdbx_seq_one_letter_code
_entity_poly.pdbx_strand_id
1 'polypeptide(L)'
;EYFHSMNRFNTILIDYCRDVWGYISLGYFKQKTIAGEVGSSTMPHKVNPIDFENGEGNLGIANALNTHLADKLAISRWQRDLSDSTVLRNLGVSCAHCLVAYASIAKGISKLETNEARLLEDLDSSWEVLAEPIQTVMRRYGIENPYEKLKALTRGNTIDAQVLAEFVKDLDMPAEAKQALADLTPMTYIGDAEKLAQDIEKLI
;
A
#
# COMPACT_ATOMS: atom_id res chain seq x y z
N GLU A 1 -21.49 -10.20 -15.41
CA GLU A 1 -20.08 -10.13 -15.86
C GLU A 1 -19.51 -8.72 -15.79
N TYR A 2 -20.02 -7.77 -16.59
CA TYR A 2 -19.56 -6.36 -16.61
C TYR A 2 -19.42 -5.74 -15.21
N PHE A 3 -20.47 -5.81 -14.38
CA PHE A 3 -20.45 -5.26 -13.02
C PHE A 3 -19.46 -5.95 -12.07
N HIS A 4 -19.20 -7.25 -12.26
CA HIS A 4 -18.18 -7.93 -11.45
C HIS A 4 -16.76 -7.46 -11.83
N SER A 5 -16.51 -7.17 -13.11
CA SER A 5 -15.25 -6.56 -13.54
C SER A 5 -15.06 -5.17 -12.95
N MET A 6 -16.12 -4.35 -12.96
CA MET A 6 -16.08 -3.04 -12.30
C MET A 6 -15.83 -3.17 -10.79
N ASN A 7 -16.50 -4.11 -10.10
CA ASN A 7 -16.29 -4.31 -8.67
C ASN A 7 -14.85 -4.69 -8.34
N ARG A 8 -14.21 -5.56 -9.13
CA ARG A 8 -12.80 -5.92 -8.92
C ARG A 8 -11.88 -4.71 -9.05
N PHE A 9 -12.08 -3.89 -10.09
CA PHE A 9 -11.31 -2.67 -10.26
C PHE A 9 -11.54 -1.68 -9.10
N ASN A 10 -12.79 -1.47 -8.72
CA ASN A 10 -13.15 -0.62 -7.58
C ASN A 10 -12.55 -1.14 -6.27
N THR A 11 -12.51 -2.45 -6.04
CA THR A 11 -11.89 -3.03 -4.84
C THR A 11 -10.39 -2.77 -4.81
N ILE A 12 -9.68 -2.87 -5.94
CA ILE A 12 -8.26 -2.49 -6.04
C ILE A 12 -8.08 -1.00 -5.69
N LEU A 13 -8.98 -0.13 -6.17
CA LEU A 13 -8.90 1.29 -5.86
C LEU A 13 -9.27 1.63 -4.41
N ILE A 14 -10.16 0.87 -3.76
CA ILE A 14 -10.45 1.01 -2.32
C ILE A 14 -9.19 0.70 -1.51
N ASP A 15 -8.50 -0.39 -1.85
CA ASP A 15 -7.24 -0.79 -1.22
C ASP A 15 -6.20 0.32 -1.37
N TYR A 16 -6.02 0.81 -2.60
CA TYR A 16 -5.17 1.96 -2.90
C TYR A 16 -5.51 3.21 -2.08
N CYS A 17 -6.79 3.59 -1.97
CA CYS A 17 -7.20 4.74 -1.16
C CYS A 17 -6.81 4.59 0.31
N ARG A 18 -6.98 3.38 0.88
CA ARG A 18 -6.67 3.09 2.29
C ARG A 18 -5.17 3.10 2.56
N ASP A 19 -4.38 2.51 1.67
CA ASP A 19 -2.92 2.52 1.79
C ASP A 19 -2.37 3.95 1.71
N VAL A 20 -2.83 4.74 0.73
CA VAL A 20 -2.39 6.15 0.60
C VAL A 20 -2.85 6.99 1.79
N TRP A 21 -4.07 6.77 2.29
CA TRP A 21 -4.52 7.40 3.54
C TRP A 21 -3.57 7.07 4.71
N GLY A 22 -3.16 5.80 4.83
CA GLY A 22 -2.20 5.35 5.83
C GLY A 22 -0.83 6.02 5.68
N TYR A 23 -0.30 6.08 4.45
CA TYR A 23 0.96 6.75 4.16
C TYR A 23 0.93 8.25 4.47
N ILE A 24 -0.20 8.92 4.22
CA ILE A 24 -0.41 10.32 4.63
C ILE A 24 -0.45 10.42 6.16
N SER A 25 -1.13 9.50 6.86
CA SER A 25 -1.18 9.47 8.32
C SER A 25 0.20 9.23 8.96
N LEU A 26 1.07 8.44 8.34
CA LEU A 26 2.46 8.21 8.76
C LEU A 26 3.39 9.39 8.40
N GLY A 27 2.91 10.33 7.59
CA GLY A 27 3.68 11.48 7.12
C GLY A 27 4.64 11.16 5.97
N TYR A 28 4.50 10.01 5.30
CA TYR A 28 5.27 9.64 4.11
C TYR A 28 4.89 10.48 2.90
N PHE A 29 3.63 10.90 2.84
CA PHE A 29 3.17 11.93 1.92
C PHE A 29 2.70 13.18 2.67
N LYS A 30 3.17 14.33 2.20
CA LYS A 30 2.54 15.62 2.43
C LYS A 30 1.50 15.87 1.34
N GLN A 31 0.62 16.83 1.57
CA GLN A 31 -0.42 17.21 0.63
C GLN A 31 -0.26 18.68 0.24
N LYS A 32 -0.22 18.95 -1.07
CA LYS A 32 -0.28 20.31 -1.62
C LYS A 32 -1.58 20.96 -1.20
N THR A 33 -1.49 22.12 -0.55
CA THR A 33 -2.64 22.96 -0.26
C THR A 33 -2.89 23.90 -1.43
N ILE A 34 -4.14 23.96 -1.89
CA ILE A 34 -4.57 24.96 -2.87
C ILE A 34 -5.07 26.18 -2.10
N ALA A 35 -4.63 27.37 -2.50
CA ALA A 35 -5.06 28.61 -1.85
C ALA A 35 -6.60 28.72 -1.88
N GLY A 36 -7.21 28.82 -0.69
CA GLY A 36 -8.66 28.88 -0.52
C GLY A 36 -9.35 27.55 -0.15
N GLU A 37 -8.65 26.40 -0.18
CA GLU A 37 -9.20 25.15 0.37
C GLU A 37 -9.22 25.19 1.91
N VAL A 38 -10.40 24.93 2.49
CA VAL A 38 -10.59 24.82 3.95
C VAL A 38 -10.45 23.35 4.35
N GLY A 39 -9.33 22.99 5.00
CA GLY A 39 -9.08 21.60 5.40
C GLY A 39 -9.88 21.14 6.63
N SER A 40 -10.24 22.05 7.53
CA SER A 40 -11.16 21.82 8.66
C SER A 40 -11.84 23.13 9.06
N SER A 41 -13.11 23.03 9.46
CA SER A 41 -13.90 24.18 9.93
C SER A 41 -13.45 24.73 11.29
N THR A 42 -12.69 23.95 12.07
CA THR A 42 -12.26 24.32 13.43
C THR A 42 -10.74 24.26 13.63
N MET A 43 -10.00 23.54 12.78
CA MET A 43 -8.54 23.37 12.89
C MET A 43 -7.82 23.89 11.63
N PRO A 44 -7.39 25.17 11.60
CA PRO A 44 -6.85 25.80 10.39
C PRO A 44 -5.58 25.17 9.81
N HIS A 45 -4.81 24.44 10.63
CA HIS A 45 -3.57 23.78 10.23
C HIS A 45 -3.79 22.39 9.63
N LYS A 46 -5.02 21.86 9.67
CA LYS A 46 -5.29 20.46 9.33
C LYS A 46 -5.49 20.29 7.83
N VAL A 47 -4.67 19.46 7.21
CA VAL A 47 -4.80 19.04 5.80
C VAL A 47 -5.17 17.56 5.79
N ASN A 48 -6.41 17.26 5.41
CA ASN A 48 -6.96 15.90 5.42
C ASN A 48 -6.96 15.29 4.02
N PRO A 49 -6.73 13.97 3.88
CA PRO A 49 -6.79 13.26 2.60
C PRO A 49 -8.23 13.05 2.07
N ILE A 50 -9.04 14.11 2.05
CA ILE A 50 -10.48 14.06 1.77
C ILE A 50 -10.80 13.51 0.38
N ASP A 51 -9.90 13.71 -0.58
CA ASP A 51 -10.08 13.26 -1.96
C ASP A 51 -10.04 11.72 -2.01
N PHE A 52 -9.16 11.06 -1.24
CA PHE A 52 -9.10 9.60 -1.13
C PHE A 52 -10.26 9.03 -0.30
N GLU A 53 -10.63 9.69 0.81
CA GLU A 53 -11.78 9.30 1.65
C GLU A 53 -13.10 9.35 0.87
N ASN A 54 -13.28 10.39 0.04
CA ASN A 54 -14.43 10.53 -0.86
C ASN A 54 -14.44 9.44 -1.94
N GLY A 55 -13.27 9.17 -2.54
CA GLY A 55 -13.07 8.07 -3.48
C GLY A 55 -13.49 6.72 -2.89
N GLU A 56 -12.94 6.37 -1.73
CA GLU A 56 -13.26 5.12 -1.02
C GLU A 56 -14.76 4.97 -0.77
N GLY A 57 -15.40 6.00 -0.21
CA GLY A 57 -16.83 5.96 0.11
C GLY A 57 -17.71 5.74 -1.11
N ASN A 58 -17.42 6.44 -2.22
CA ASN A 58 -18.18 6.28 -3.45
C ASN A 58 -17.98 4.91 -4.12
N LEU A 59 -16.76 4.34 -4.07
CA LEU A 59 -16.52 2.99 -4.59
C LEU A 59 -17.29 1.93 -3.81
N GLY A 60 -17.43 2.09 -2.49
CA GLY A 60 -18.26 1.21 -1.67
C GLY A 60 -19.73 1.21 -2.09
N ILE A 61 -20.30 2.40 -2.32
CA ILE A 61 -21.69 2.55 -2.81
C ILE A 61 -21.83 1.95 -4.22
N ALA A 62 -20.90 2.26 -5.13
CA ALA A 62 -20.90 1.71 -6.48
C ALA A 62 -20.89 0.18 -6.47
N ASN A 63 -20.04 -0.44 -5.64
CA ASN A 63 -19.96 -1.89 -5.53
C ASN A 63 -21.26 -2.52 -5.02
N ALA A 64 -21.92 -1.90 -4.03
CA ALA A 64 -23.20 -2.38 -3.53
C ALA A 64 -24.27 -2.38 -4.64
N LEU A 65 -24.35 -1.29 -5.42
CA LEU A 65 -25.29 -1.20 -6.55
C LEU A 65 -24.95 -2.19 -7.67
N ASN A 66 -23.67 -2.29 -8.03
CA ASN A 66 -23.18 -3.22 -9.05
C ASN A 66 -23.51 -4.68 -8.70
N THR A 67 -23.28 -5.10 -7.45
CA THR A 67 -23.62 -6.45 -6.98
C THR A 67 -25.12 -6.68 -7.07
N HIS A 68 -25.94 -5.74 -6.59
CA HIS A 68 -27.39 -5.86 -6.70
C HIS A 68 -27.85 -5.98 -8.16
N LEU A 69 -27.32 -5.14 -9.06
CA LEU A 69 -27.64 -5.18 -10.49
C LEU A 69 -27.21 -6.51 -11.12
N ALA A 70 -26.01 -7.00 -10.83
CA ALA A 70 -25.49 -8.24 -11.37
C ALA A 70 -26.35 -9.45 -10.98
N ASP A 71 -26.70 -9.55 -9.71
CA ASP A 71 -27.43 -10.70 -9.17
C ASP A 71 -28.91 -10.65 -9.56
N LYS A 72 -29.56 -9.48 -9.43
CA LYS A 72 -30.99 -9.36 -9.65
C LYS A 72 -31.40 -9.40 -11.12
N LEU A 73 -30.56 -8.92 -12.04
CA LEU A 73 -30.90 -8.89 -13.47
C LEU A 73 -30.77 -10.27 -14.15
N ALA A 74 -30.02 -11.19 -13.55
CA ALA A 74 -29.86 -12.55 -14.07
C ALA A 74 -31.08 -13.46 -13.89
N ILE A 75 -32.09 -13.02 -13.12
CA ILE A 75 -33.26 -13.83 -12.75
C ILE A 75 -34.53 -13.12 -13.18
N SER A 76 -35.34 -13.78 -14.01
CA SER A 76 -36.66 -13.33 -14.47
C SER A 76 -37.62 -14.52 -14.53
N ARG A 77 -38.88 -14.35 -14.10
CA ARG A 77 -39.87 -15.44 -14.06
C ARG A 77 -40.32 -15.85 -15.47
N TRP A 78 -40.31 -17.17 -15.75
CA TRP A 78 -40.75 -17.77 -17.01
C TRP A 78 -40.11 -17.11 -18.26
N GLN A 79 -40.90 -16.65 -19.24
CA GLN A 79 -40.36 -16.00 -20.45
C GLN A 79 -39.83 -14.58 -20.19
N ARG A 80 -40.38 -13.88 -19.19
CA ARG A 80 -39.88 -12.68 -18.50
C ARG A 80 -40.92 -12.13 -17.51
N ASP A 81 -40.45 -11.48 -16.45
CA ASP A 81 -41.19 -10.44 -15.73
C ASP A 81 -40.58 -9.05 -15.96
N LEU A 82 -41.27 -7.99 -15.54
CA LEU A 82 -40.89 -6.59 -15.80
C LEU A 82 -40.16 -5.90 -14.63
N SER A 83 -39.73 -6.64 -13.60
CA SER A 83 -39.03 -6.05 -12.45
C SER A 83 -37.64 -5.50 -12.82
N ASP A 84 -37.03 -6.02 -13.88
CA ASP A 84 -35.79 -5.53 -14.48
C ASP A 84 -35.93 -4.13 -15.08
N SER A 85 -37.09 -3.78 -15.62
CA SER A 85 -37.34 -2.49 -16.31
C SER A 85 -37.05 -1.27 -15.42
N THR A 86 -37.48 -1.28 -14.15
CA THR A 86 -37.16 -0.20 -13.21
C THR A 86 -35.72 -0.26 -12.73
N VAL A 87 -35.15 -1.45 -12.60
CA VAL A 87 -33.79 -1.67 -12.11
C VAL A 87 -32.75 -1.23 -13.15
N LEU A 88 -32.98 -1.49 -14.44
CA LEU A 88 -32.13 -1.05 -15.54
C LEU A 88 -32.05 0.49 -15.68
N ARG A 89 -32.98 1.24 -15.08
CA ARG A 89 -32.88 2.71 -15.01
C ARG A 89 -31.83 3.20 -14.01
N ASN A 90 -31.28 2.29 -13.20
CA ASN A 90 -30.25 2.59 -12.21
C ASN A 90 -28.83 2.23 -12.67
N LEU A 91 -28.64 1.76 -13.92
CA LEU A 91 -27.30 1.49 -14.47
C LEU A 91 -26.38 2.72 -14.34
N GLY A 92 -26.92 3.90 -14.66
CA GLY A 92 -26.21 5.17 -14.58
C GLY A 92 -25.87 5.60 -13.15
N VAL A 93 -26.67 5.22 -12.15
CA VAL A 93 -26.44 5.58 -10.74
C VAL A 93 -25.15 4.95 -10.24
N SER A 94 -24.97 3.65 -10.53
CA SER A 94 -23.72 2.97 -10.17
C SER A 94 -22.51 3.57 -10.89
N CYS A 95 -22.63 3.82 -12.19
CA CYS A 95 -21.55 4.42 -12.97
C CYS A 95 -21.20 5.84 -12.49
N ALA A 96 -22.19 6.62 -12.04
CA ALA A 96 -21.96 7.95 -11.49
C ALA A 96 -21.10 7.92 -10.24
N HIS A 97 -21.37 7.00 -9.29
CA HIS A 97 -20.53 6.82 -8.11
C HIS A 97 -19.09 6.42 -8.48
N CYS A 98 -18.91 5.51 -9.44
CA CYS A 98 -17.58 5.18 -9.96
C CYS A 98 -16.86 6.42 -10.50
N LEU A 99 -17.52 7.20 -11.36
CA LEU A 99 -16.90 8.39 -11.98
C LEU A 99 -16.55 9.47 -10.96
N VAL A 100 -17.40 9.71 -9.96
CA VAL A 100 -17.09 10.62 -8.84
C VAL A 100 -15.85 10.12 -8.10
N ALA A 101 -15.81 8.82 -7.77
CA ALA A 101 -14.66 8.26 -7.08
C ALA A 101 -13.36 8.41 -7.88
N TYR A 102 -13.38 8.06 -9.18
CA TYR A 102 -12.18 8.13 -10.02
C TYR A 102 -11.67 9.57 -10.16
N ALA A 103 -12.57 10.54 -10.30
CA ALA A 103 -12.21 11.96 -10.34
C ALA A 103 -11.60 12.43 -9.01
N SER A 104 -12.18 12.02 -7.87
CA SER A 104 -11.64 12.32 -6.55
C SER A 104 -10.26 11.70 -6.33
N ILE A 105 -10.08 10.42 -6.68
CA ILE A 105 -8.78 9.73 -6.56
C ILE A 105 -7.71 10.40 -7.42
N ALA A 106 -8.02 10.69 -8.69
CA ALA A 106 -7.09 11.39 -9.59
C ALA A 106 -6.70 12.78 -9.05
N LYS A 107 -7.66 13.50 -8.47
CA LYS A 107 -7.39 14.78 -7.79
C LYS A 107 -6.48 14.58 -6.58
N GLY A 108 -6.74 13.58 -5.74
CA GLY A 108 -5.90 13.24 -4.58
C GLY A 108 -4.45 12.93 -4.99
N ILE A 109 -4.26 12.12 -6.04
CA ILE A 109 -2.94 11.79 -6.59
C ILE A 109 -2.16 13.05 -6.97
N SER A 110 -2.82 14.01 -7.62
CA SER A 110 -2.17 15.27 -8.05
C SER A 110 -1.64 16.14 -6.90
N LYS A 111 -2.13 15.89 -5.68
CA LYS A 111 -1.76 16.63 -4.46
C LYS A 111 -0.65 15.96 -3.64
N LEU A 112 -0.28 14.72 -3.93
CA LEU A 112 0.74 14.00 -3.17
C LEU A 112 2.14 14.62 -3.36
N GLU A 113 2.85 14.78 -2.25
CA GLU A 113 4.27 15.15 -2.22
C GLU A 113 5.03 14.20 -1.31
N THR A 114 6.01 13.48 -1.85
CA THR A 114 6.83 12.56 -1.07
C THR A 114 7.62 13.31 0.01
N ASN A 115 7.60 12.78 1.22
CA ASN A 115 8.37 13.29 2.35
C ASN A 115 9.59 12.39 2.60
N GLU A 116 10.60 12.52 1.73
CA GLU A 116 11.81 11.68 1.75
C GLU A 116 12.47 11.67 3.13
N ALA A 117 12.61 12.83 3.78
CA ALA A 117 13.22 12.91 5.11
C ALA A 117 12.55 12.01 6.15
N ARG A 118 11.21 11.91 6.14
CA ARG A 118 10.45 11.06 7.06
C ARG A 118 10.60 9.57 6.74
N LEU A 119 10.63 9.23 5.45
CA LEU A 119 10.88 7.85 5.00
C LEU A 119 12.28 7.38 5.42
N LEU A 120 13.29 8.23 5.25
CA LEU A 120 14.66 7.92 5.64
C LEU A 120 14.83 7.78 7.15
N GLU A 121 14.19 8.66 7.92
CA GLU A 121 14.18 8.57 9.39
C GLU A 121 13.56 7.24 9.86
N ASP A 122 12.43 6.83 9.29
CA ASP A 122 11.80 5.56 9.68
C ASP A 122 12.66 4.35 9.32
N LEU A 123 13.28 4.35 8.13
CA LEU A 123 14.23 3.31 7.73
C LEU A 123 15.44 3.23 8.66
N ASP A 124 16.04 4.37 9.01
CA ASP A 124 17.20 4.42 9.92
C ASP A 124 16.86 4.01 11.35
N SER A 125 15.59 4.11 11.75
CA SER A 125 15.11 3.61 13.05
C SER A 125 14.73 2.11 13.06
N SER A 126 14.72 1.45 11.90
CA SER A 126 14.17 0.08 11.73
C SER A 126 15.24 -0.95 11.31
N TRP A 127 16.37 -1.02 12.00
CA TRP A 127 17.48 -1.93 11.65
C TRP A 127 17.12 -3.41 11.77
N GLU A 128 16.09 -3.76 12.54
CA GLU A 128 15.61 -5.13 12.70
C GLU A 128 15.20 -5.82 11.40
N VAL A 129 14.86 -5.05 10.35
CA VAL A 129 14.50 -5.61 9.04
C VAL A 129 15.67 -6.36 8.39
N LEU A 130 16.92 -6.02 8.75
CA LEU A 130 18.12 -6.70 8.26
C LEU A 130 18.33 -8.09 8.89
N ALA A 131 17.50 -8.48 9.87
CA ALA A 131 17.54 -9.84 10.40
C ALA A 131 17.26 -10.89 9.30
N GLU A 132 16.35 -10.62 8.36
CA GLU A 132 16.03 -11.54 7.27
C GLU A 132 17.22 -11.82 6.33
N PRO A 133 17.90 -10.83 5.74
CA PRO A 133 19.04 -11.09 4.85
C PRO A 133 20.19 -11.77 5.58
N ILE A 134 20.47 -11.39 6.83
CA ILE A 134 21.49 -12.04 7.66
C ILE A 134 21.14 -13.52 7.85
N GLN A 135 19.90 -13.84 8.24
CA GLN A 135 19.43 -15.21 8.40
C GLN A 135 19.61 -16.02 7.11
N THR A 136 19.27 -15.40 5.98
CA THR A 136 19.31 -16.04 4.66
C THR A 136 20.74 -16.36 4.25
N VAL A 137 21.68 -15.45 4.48
CA VAL A 137 23.11 -15.69 4.23
C VAL A 137 23.67 -16.73 5.19
N MET A 138 23.28 -16.73 6.47
CA MET A 138 23.66 -17.79 7.42
C MET A 138 23.22 -19.18 6.93
N ARG A 139 21.99 -19.30 6.40
CA ARG A 139 21.48 -20.55 5.80
C ARG A 139 22.31 -20.97 4.59
N ARG A 140 22.69 -20.03 3.72
CA ARG A 140 23.54 -20.30 2.55
C ARG A 140 24.88 -20.94 2.92
N TYR A 141 25.47 -20.52 4.05
CA TYR A 141 26.75 -21.05 4.54
C TYR A 141 26.61 -22.21 5.53
N GLY A 142 25.40 -22.73 5.76
CA GLY A 142 25.19 -23.90 6.62
C GLY A 142 25.35 -23.62 8.11
N ILE A 143 25.25 -22.37 8.56
CA ILE A 143 25.30 -22.04 9.99
C ILE A 143 24.07 -22.61 10.70
N GLU A 144 24.27 -23.37 11.76
CA GLU A 144 23.19 -23.98 12.53
C GLU A 144 22.36 -22.94 13.29
N ASN A 145 21.05 -23.23 13.40
CA ASN A 145 20.06 -22.47 14.17
C ASN A 145 20.04 -20.95 13.89
N PRO A 146 20.03 -20.51 12.61
CA PRO A 146 20.18 -19.09 12.28
C PRO A 146 19.04 -18.22 12.79
N TYR A 147 17.80 -18.74 12.73
CA TYR A 147 16.62 -18.07 13.24
C TYR A 147 16.70 -17.85 14.77
N GLU A 148 17.11 -18.87 15.54
CA GLU A 148 17.21 -18.75 17.00
C GLU A 148 18.34 -17.80 17.44
N LYS A 149 19.47 -17.80 16.73
CA LYS A 149 20.55 -16.84 16.97
C LYS A 149 20.09 -15.39 16.77
N LEU A 150 19.35 -15.11 15.69
CA LEU A 150 18.80 -13.78 15.42
C LEU A 150 17.68 -13.41 16.38
N LYS A 151 16.79 -14.34 16.70
CA LYS A 151 15.71 -14.13 17.68
C LYS A 151 16.25 -13.80 19.07
N ALA A 152 17.37 -14.40 19.48
CA ALA A 152 18.04 -14.07 20.72
C ALA A 152 18.63 -12.64 20.71
N LEU A 153 19.11 -12.18 19.55
CA LEU A 153 19.61 -10.81 19.37
C LEU A 153 18.47 -9.79 19.39
N THR A 154 17.37 -10.07 18.70
CA THR A 154 16.27 -9.11 18.45
C THR A 154 15.25 -9.01 19.59
N ARG A 155 15.14 -10.03 20.44
CA ARG A 155 14.09 -10.07 21.46
C ARG A 155 14.46 -9.25 22.70
N GLY A 156 13.86 -8.06 22.80
CA GLY A 156 13.96 -7.19 23.98
C GLY A 156 15.11 -6.19 23.95
N ASN A 157 15.87 -6.14 22.86
CA ASN A 157 16.91 -5.15 22.61
C ASN A 157 16.51 -4.24 21.46
N THR A 158 16.84 -2.95 21.56
CA THR A 158 16.83 -2.08 20.39
C THR A 158 17.98 -2.50 19.49
N ILE A 159 17.68 -2.78 18.23
CA ILE A 159 18.70 -3.14 17.24
C ILE A 159 19.13 -1.87 16.54
N ASP A 160 20.42 -1.63 16.51
CA ASP A 160 21.03 -0.56 15.72
C ASP A 160 22.12 -1.14 14.79
N ALA A 161 22.70 -0.25 14.00
CA ALA A 161 23.79 -0.57 13.08
C ALA A 161 24.97 -1.28 13.76
N GLN A 162 25.33 -0.83 14.97
CA GLN A 162 26.50 -1.34 15.68
C GLN A 162 26.25 -2.76 16.18
N VAL A 163 25.09 -3.02 16.77
CA VAL A 163 24.70 -4.35 17.27
C VAL A 163 24.71 -5.39 16.15
N LEU A 164 24.19 -5.04 14.97
CA LEU A 164 24.19 -5.95 13.82
C LEU A 164 25.59 -6.17 13.25
N ALA A 165 26.41 -5.12 13.15
CA ALA A 165 27.79 -5.25 12.68
C ALA A 165 28.64 -6.15 13.60
N GLU A 166 28.48 -6.01 14.91
CA GLU A 166 29.13 -6.86 15.91
C GLU A 166 28.66 -8.32 15.77
N PHE A 167 27.35 -8.55 15.62
CA PHE A 167 26.81 -9.89 15.41
C PHE A 167 27.37 -10.56 14.13
N VAL A 168 27.40 -9.85 13.01
CA VAL A 168 27.88 -10.37 11.72
C VAL A 168 29.37 -10.73 11.77
N LYS A 169 30.17 -9.97 12.53
CA LYS A 169 31.61 -10.20 12.69
C LYS A 169 31.92 -11.59 13.26
N ASP A 170 31.10 -12.06 14.18
CA ASP A 170 31.30 -13.32 14.91
C ASP A 170 30.77 -14.56 14.17
N LEU A 171 30.09 -14.39 13.03
CA LEU A 171 29.56 -15.51 12.26
C LEU A 171 30.67 -16.34 11.59
N ASP A 172 30.52 -17.66 11.53
CA ASP A 172 31.46 -18.53 10.80
C ASP A 172 31.12 -18.57 9.31
N MET A 173 31.58 -17.56 8.55
CA MET A 173 31.36 -17.43 7.11
C MET A 173 32.49 -16.61 6.42
N PRO A 174 32.63 -16.67 5.08
CA PRO A 174 33.67 -15.95 4.36
C PRO A 174 33.66 -14.43 4.61
N ALA A 175 34.83 -13.81 4.61
CA ALA A 175 34.99 -12.38 4.87
C ALA A 175 34.19 -11.50 3.88
N GLU A 176 34.12 -11.89 2.61
CA GLU A 176 33.32 -11.21 1.59
C GLU A 176 31.82 -11.18 1.95
N ALA A 177 31.28 -12.28 2.47
CA ALA A 177 29.89 -12.35 2.90
C ALA A 177 29.61 -11.50 4.13
N LYS A 178 30.55 -11.48 5.09
CA LYS A 178 30.46 -10.59 6.26
C LYS A 178 30.47 -9.13 5.85
N GLN A 179 31.36 -8.75 4.93
CA GLN A 179 31.45 -7.38 4.45
C GLN A 179 30.16 -6.97 3.73
N ALA A 180 29.64 -7.81 2.83
CA ALA A 180 28.38 -7.54 2.14
C ALA A 180 27.20 -7.35 3.12
N LEU A 181 27.14 -8.13 4.20
CA LEU A 181 26.13 -7.96 5.25
C LEU A 181 26.36 -6.70 6.10
N ALA A 182 27.61 -6.32 6.37
CA ALA A 182 27.96 -5.13 7.13
C ALA A 182 27.70 -3.83 6.35
N ASP A 183 27.76 -3.89 5.01
CA ASP A 183 27.47 -2.75 4.12
C ASP A 183 25.96 -2.55 3.87
N LEU A 184 25.11 -3.50 4.28
CA LEU A 184 23.65 -3.37 4.15
C LEU A 184 23.10 -2.36 5.16
N THR A 185 22.15 -1.55 4.68
CA THR A 185 21.31 -0.69 5.51
C THR A 185 19.85 -0.96 5.18
N PRO A 186 18.90 -0.60 6.05
CA PRO A 186 17.47 -0.69 5.71
C PRO A 186 17.12 0.04 4.41
N MET A 187 17.84 1.12 4.10
CA MET A 187 17.68 1.92 2.88
C MET A 187 18.19 1.21 1.60
N THR A 188 19.24 0.41 1.70
CA THR A 188 19.81 -0.30 0.54
C THR A 188 19.23 -1.71 0.37
N TYR A 189 18.56 -2.25 1.40
CA TYR A 189 17.89 -3.54 1.35
C TYR A 189 16.50 -3.45 0.69
N ILE A 190 16.47 -3.05 -0.59
CA ILE A 190 15.23 -2.87 -1.38
C ILE A 190 15.03 -3.97 -2.44
N GLY A 191 15.95 -4.92 -2.55
CA GLY A 191 15.90 -6.00 -3.55
C GLY A 191 15.77 -5.46 -4.98
N ASP A 192 14.85 -6.05 -5.76
CA ASP A 192 14.59 -5.65 -7.14
C ASP A 192 13.57 -4.49 -7.27
N ALA A 193 13.23 -3.77 -6.19
CA ALA A 193 12.15 -2.79 -6.19
C ALA A 193 12.27 -1.71 -7.29
N GLU A 194 13.44 -1.08 -7.42
CA GLU A 194 13.67 -0.06 -8.45
C GLU A 194 13.54 -0.63 -9.86
N LYS A 195 14.14 -1.80 -10.09
CA LYS A 195 14.09 -2.50 -11.37
C LYS A 195 12.65 -2.85 -11.77
N LEU A 196 11.88 -3.41 -10.85
CA LEU A 196 10.48 -3.77 -11.09
C LEU A 196 9.61 -2.54 -11.37
N ALA A 197 9.87 -1.42 -10.69
CA ALA A 197 9.16 -0.17 -10.94
C ALA A 197 9.47 0.41 -12.34
N GLN A 198 10.73 0.37 -12.78
CA GLN A 198 11.14 0.82 -14.11
C GLN A 198 10.63 -0.11 -15.23
N ASP A 199 10.54 -1.41 -14.95
CA ASP A 199 10.09 -2.42 -15.91
C ASP A 199 8.56 -2.46 -16.11
N ILE A 200 7.79 -1.61 -15.43
CA ILE A 200 6.32 -1.64 -15.48
C ILE A 200 5.76 -1.46 -16.90
N GLU A 201 6.41 -0.68 -17.76
CA GLU A 201 6.02 -0.48 -19.16
C GLU A 201 6.10 -1.78 -19.98
N LYS A 202 6.88 -2.78 -19.54
CA LYS A 202 6.96 -4.08 -20.21
C LYS A 202 5.79 -4.99 -19.86
N LEU A 203 4.99 -4.64 -18.85
CA LEU A 203 3.87 -5.43 -18.33
C LEU A 203 2.49 -4.90 -18.78
N ILE A 204 2.44 -3.69 -19.34
CA ILE A 204 1.23 -3.02 -19.85
C ILE A 204 1.15 -3.20 -21.37
#